data_AF-A0A2V1CYG9-F1
#
_entry.id   AF-A0A2V1CYG9-F1
#
_cell.length_a   1.000
_cell.length_b   1.000
_cell.length_c   1.000
_cell.angle_alpha   90.00
_cell.angle_beta   90.00
_cell.angle_gamma   90.00
#
_symmetry.space_group_name_H-M   'P 1'
#
loop_
_entity.id
_entity.type
_entity.pdbx_description
1 polymer ?
#
loop_
_entity_poly.entity_id
_entity_poly.type
_entity_poly.pdbx_seq_one_letter_code
_entity_poly.pdbx_strand_id
1 'polypeptide(L)' 'MSQRPLRQVYTIIRTGINSKGNCYSIRAYGSYSSYRTAYYYRNRDGSFYYANTDGSTYWNDGKGKSRFIRLNKTFTAT' A
#
# COMPACT_ATOMS: atom_id res chain seq x y z
N MET A 1 -8.65 9.05 -30.80
CA MET A 1 -7.49 8.78 -29.94
C MET A 1 -7.95 7.98 -28.73
N SER A 2 -7.79 6.66 -28.74
CA SER A 2 -8.19 5.79 -27.64
C SER A 2 -7.13 5.84 -26.55
N GLN A 3 -7.43 6.48 -25.43
CA GLN A 3 -6.55 6.48 -24.26
C GLN A 3 -6.52 5.06 -23.70
N ARG A 4 -5.43 4.31 -23.97
CA ARG A 4 -5.11 3.08 -23.26
C ARG A 4 -5.20 3.37 -21.76
N PRO A 5 -5.96 2.61 -20.96
CA PRO A 5 -5.99 2.82 -19.53
C PRO A 5 -4.58 2.63 -19.02
N LEU A 6 -3.98 3.70 -18.49
CA LEU A 6 -2.64 3.67 -17.94
C LEU A 6 -2.64 2.56 -16.88
N ARG A 7 -1.92 1.45 -17.16
CA ARG A 7 -1.54 0.49 -16.13
C ARG A 7 -1.05 1.34 -14.97
N GLN A 8 -1.64 1.17 -13.79
CA GLN A 8 -1.24 1.94 -12.62
C GLN A 8 0.19 1.53 -12.27
N VAL A 9 1.16 2.22 -12.87
CA VAL A 9 2.58 1.99 -12.66
C VAL A 9 2.85 2.53 -11.27
N TYR A 10 3.23 1.63 -10.37
CA TYR A 10 3.85 2.05 -9.13
C TYR A 10 5.36 1.95 -9.28
N THR A 11 6.05 2.94 -8.72
CA THR A 11 7.50 2.88 -8.57
C THR A 11 7.82 2.45 -7.15
N ILE A 12 8.71 1.48 -6.98
CA ILE A 12 9.22 1.14 -5.66
C ILE A 12 10.28 2.18 -5.30
N ILE A 13 10.00 2.99 -4.29
CA ILE A 13 10.87 4.10 -3.86
C ILE A 13 11.91 3.58 -2.85
N ARG A 14 11.50 2.62 -2.02
CA ARG A 14 12.38 2.06 -0.98
C ARG A 14 11.97 0.63 -0.67
N THR A 15 12.95 -0.20 -0.39
CA THR A 15 12.77 -1.56 0.13
C THR A 15 13.77 -1.80 1.25
N GLY A 16 13.50 -2.83 2.05
CA GLY A 16 14.52 -3.38 2.92
C GLY A 16 14.06 -4.62 3.65
N ILE A 17 15.02 -5.23 4.32
CA ILE A 17 14.82 -6.37 5.20
C ILE A 17 15.44 -5.99 6.54
N ASN A 18 14.71 -6.12 7.64
CA ASN A 18 15.25 -5.86 8.97
C ASN A 18 15.94 -7.10 9.56
N SER A 19 16.61 -6.95 10.70
CA SER A 19 17.35 -8.03 11.37
C SER A 19 16.49 -9.25 11.77
N LYS A 20 15.17 -9.13 11.77
CA LYS A 20 14.22 -10.22 12.05
C LYS A 20 13.76 -10.95 10.77
N GLY A 21 14.23 -10.52 9.61
CA GLY A 21 13.84 -11.07 8.30
C GLY A 21 12.50 -10.55 7.79
N ASN A 22 11.97 -9.45 8.35
CA ASN A 22 10.74 -8.84 7.86
C ASN A 22 11.07 -7.88 6.71
N CYS A 23 10.26 -7.92 5.66
CA CYS A 23 10.46 -7.13 4.46
C CYS A 23 9.52 -5.92 4.46
N TYR A 24 9.98 -4.79 3.94
CA TYR A 24 9.13 -3.61 3.72
C TYR A 24 9.36 -3.02 2.34
N SER A 25 8.33 -2.34 1.82
CA SER A 25 8.39 -1.61 0.56
C SER A 25 7.54 -0.33 0.65
N ILE A 26 8.11 0.78 0.19
CA ILE A 26 7.39 2.03 -0.05
C ILE A 26 7.20 2.16 -1.56
N ARG A 27 5.97 2.41 -1.99
CA ARG A 27 5.58 2.49 -3.41
C ARG A 27 4.96 3.85 -3.69
N ALA A 28 5.36 4.51 -4.77
CA ALA A 28 4.69 5.71 -5.28
C ALA A 28 3.72 5.33 -6.39
N TYR A 29 2.48 5.82 -6.31
CA TYR A 29 1.50 5.75 -7.37
C TYR A 29 1.19 7.18 -7.85
N GLY A 30 1.13 7.39 -9.17
CA GLY A 30 0.82 8.68 -9.78
C GLY A 30 2.00 9.27 -10.57
N SER A 31 1.81 10.49 -11.06
CA SER A 31 2.83 11.26 -11.79
C SER A 31 3.80 11.98 -10.84
N TYR A 32 4.94 12.41 -11.37
CA TYR A 32 5.98 13.12 -10.62
C TYR A 32 5.45 14.33 -9.82
N SER A 33 4.45 15.04 -10.36
CA SER A 33 3.81 16.20 -9.72
C SER A 33 2.80 15.87 -8.62
N SER A 34 2.33 14.63 -8.51
CA SER A 34 1.24 14.24 -7.61
C SER A 34 1.29 12.74 -7.29
N TYR A 35 2.42 12.29 -6.75
CA TYR A 35 2.55 10.90 -6.31
C TYR A 35 2.01 10.73 -4.89
N ARG A 36 1.34 9.60 -4.65
CA ARG A 36 0.88 9.17 -3.32
C ARG A 36 1.62 7.91 -2.94
N THR A 37 2.02 7.80 -1.69
CA THR A 37 2.80 6.66 -1.20
C THR A 37 1.90 5.58 -0.60
N ALA A 38 2.11 4.34 -1.00
CA ALA A 38 1.63 3.16 -0.30
C ALA A 38 2.78 2.50 0.45
N TYR A 39 2.44 1.82 1.54
CA TYR A 39 3.38 1.06 2.36
C TYR A 39 2.98 -0.41 2.38
N TYR A 40 3.96 -1.28 2.22
CA TYR A 40 3.82 -2.72 2.37
C TYR A 40 4.83 -3.22 3.40
N TYR A 41 4.37 -4.10 4.28
CA TYR A 41 5.21 -4.77 5.27
C TYR A 41 4.81 -6.24 5.35
N ARG A 42 5.81 -7.13 5.35
CA ARG A 42 5.63 -8.57 5.45
C ARG A 42 6.52 -9.11 6.55
N ASN A 43 5.92 -9.82 7.48
CA ASN A 43 6.63 -10.56 8.50
C ASN A 43 7.13 -11.91 7.97
N ARG A 44 8.17 -12.43 8.59
CA ARG A 44 8.73 -13.75 8.26
C ARG A 44 7.71 -14.88 8.44
N ASP A 45 6.79 -14.73 9.39
CA ASP A 45 5.72 -15.69 9.68
C ASP A 45 4.61 -15.74 8.61
N GLY A 46 4.72 -14.93 7.55
CA GLY A 46 3.77 -14.87 6.45
C GLY A 46 2.65 -13.84 6.63
N SER A 47 2.48 -13.28 7.83
CA SER A 47 1.57 -12.15 8.04
C SER A 47 2.06 -10.91 7.31
N PHE A 48 1.13 -10.07 6.86
CA PHE A 48 1.47 -8.85 6.14
C PHE A 48 0.45 -7.73 6.34
N TYR A 49 0.91 -6.52 6.01
CA TYR A 49 0.16 -5.29 6.11
C TYR A 49 0.38 -4.43 4.87
N TYR A 50 -0.71 -3.85 4.37
CA TYR A 50 -0.73 -2.83 3.33
C TYR A 50 -1.40 -1.58 3.87
N ALA A 51 -0.77 -0.42 3.69
CA ALA A 51 -1.42 0.88 3.75
C ALA A 51 -1.43 1.48 2.35
N ASN A 52 -2.64 1.68 1.81
CA ASN A 52 -2.85 2.15 0.45
C ASN A 52 -2.89 3.68 0.40
N THR A 53 -2.73 4.21 -0.81
CA THR A 53 -2.71 5.66 -1.08
C THR A 53 -4.05 6.35 -0.81
N ASP A 54 -5.15 5.61 -0.84
CA ASP A 54 -6.50 6.09 -0.51
C ASP A 54 -6.76 6.13 1.01
N GLY A 55 -5.78 5.71 1.82
CA GLY A 55 -5.89 5.62 3.27
C GLY A 55 -6.49 4.30 3.76
N SER A 56 -6.99 3.44 2.87
CA SER A 56 -7.40 2.10 3.27
C SER A 56 -6.20 1.26 3.71
N THR A 57 -6.45 0.29 4.57
CA THR A 57 -5.44 -0.65 5.04
C THR A 57 -5.94 -2.07 4.91
N TYR A 58 -5.02 -2.99 4.67
CA TYR A 58 -5.30 -4.41 4.60
C TYR A 58 -4.28 -5.16 5.44
N TRP A 59 -4.77 -5.99 6.35
CA TRP A 59 -3.95 -6.81 7.22
C TRP A 59 -4.31 -8.28 7.03
N ASN A 60 -3.31 -9.16 7.05
CA ASN A 60 -3.45 -10.60 6.98
C ASN A 60 -2.54 -11.26 8.03
N ASP A 61 -3.05 -12.27 8.72
CA ASP A 61 -2.36 -12.91 9.84
C ASP A 61 -1.45 -14.09 9.45
N GLY A 62 -1.38 -14.43 8.17
CA GLY A 62 -0.65 -15.60 7.66
C GLY A 62 -1.29 -16.96 8.01
N LYS A 63 -2.46 -16.95 8.66
CA LYS A 63 -3.17 -18.14 9.19
C LYS A 63 -4.62 -18.23 8.69
N GLY A 64 -4.94 -17.47 7.65
CA GLY A 64 -6.24 -17.50 6.98
C GLY A 64 -7.22 -16.40 7.41
N LYS A 65 -6.88 -15.53 8.37
CA LYS A 65 -7.68 -14.36 8.70
C LYS A 65 -7.11 -13.11 8.04
N SER A 66 -8.01 -12.23 7.63
CA SER A 66 -7.65 -10.93 7.11
C SER A 66 -8.67 -9.87 7.51
N ARG A 67 -8.23 -8.62 7.51
CA ARG A 67 -9.07 -7.46 7.81
C ARG A 67 -8.74 -6.33 6.85
N PHE A 68 -9.75 -5.89 6.11
CA PHE A 68 -9.71 -4.65 5.35
C PHE A 68 -10.35 -3.53 6.18
N ILE A 69 -9.69 -2.38 6.27
CA ILE A 69 -10.22 -1.18 6.91
C ILE A 69 -10.20 -0.07 5.87
N ARG A 70 -11.38 0.44 5.52
CA ARG A 70 -11.50 1.66 4.73
C ARG A 70 -11.37 2.85 5.67
N LEU A 71 -10.53 3.82 5.33
CA LEU A 71 -10.53 5.09 6.06
C LEU A 71 -11.80 5.85 5.69
N ASN A 72 -12.70 6.04 6.66
CA ASN A 72 -13.83 6.95 6.51
C ASN A 72 -13.29 8.37 6.53
N LYS A 73 -13.02 8.94 5.35
CA LYS A 73 -12.97 10.38 5.21
C LYS A 73 -14.41 10.89 5.30
N THR A 74 -14.85 11.21 6.50
CA THR A 74 -16.03 12.07 6.66
C THR A 74 -15.63 13.41 6.06
N PHE A 75 -16.12 13.70 4.85
CA PHE A 75 -16.01 15.03 4.28
C PHE A 75 -16.96 15.92 5.08
N THR A 76 -16.43 16.68 6.05
CA THR A 76 -17.15 17.84 6.57
C THR A 76 -17.18 18.85 5.43
N ALA A 77 -18.31 18.93 4.73
CA ALA A 77 -18.61 20.06 3.87
C ALA A 77 -18.65 21.31 4.76
N THR A 78 -17.80 22.30 4.45
CA THR A 78 -17.88 23.67 5.00
C THR A 78 -18.45 24.56 3.91
#